data_AF-A0AAX1DJC2-F1
#
_entry.id   AF-A0AAX1DJC2-F1
#
_cell.length_a   1.000
_cell.length_b   1.000
_cell.length_c   1.000
_cell.angle_alpha   90.00
_cell.angle_beta   90.00
_cell.angle_gamma   90.00
#
_symmetry.space_group_name_H-M   'P 1'
#
loop_
_entity.id
_entity.type
_entity.pdbx_description
1 polymer ?
#
loop_
_entity_poly.entity_id
_entity_poly.type
_entity_poly.pdbx_seq_one_letter_code
_entity_poly.pdbx_strand_id
1 'polypeptide(L)'
;MQHSSSELSIIDYFRSEGDLLAPETELLGAVIRDIVADQGRVTNKAIILYLIAELECTSDVIRLDVLRRTLEIVVGRTPDDSDI
;
A
#
# COMPACT_ATOMS: atom_id res chain seq x y z
N MET A 1 -4.70 -17.34 -17.56
CA MET A 1 -3.51 -17.23 -16.69
C MET A 1 -2.90 -15.83 -16.87
N GLN A 2 -3.51 -14.79 -16.29
CA GLN A 2 -2.92 -13.45 -16.23
C GLN A 2 -3.27 -12.89 -14.84
N HIS A 3 -2.39 -13.08 -13.86
CA HIS A 3 -2.64 -12.64 -12.49
C HIS A 3 -1.38 -12.04 -11.82
N SER A 4 -0.44 -11.49 -12.60
CA SER A 4 0.88 -11.10 -12.07
C SER A 4 1.34 -9.67 -12.39
N SER A 5 0.51 -8.81 -13.00
CA SER A 5 0.96 -7.48 -13.44
C SER A 5 0.60 -6.32 -12.49
N SER A 6 -0.23 -6.56 -11.47
CA SER A 6 -0.84 -5.49 -10.67
C SER A 6 -0.12 -5.17 -9.35
N GLU A 7 0.67 -6.11 -8.82
CA GLU A 7 1.38 -5.93 -7.54
C GLU A 7 2.72 -5.20 -7.73
N LEU A 8 3.41 -5.47 -8.85
CA LEU A 8 4.65 -4.78 -9.23
C LEU A 8 4.38 -3.32 -9.64
N SER A 9 3.21 -3.03 -10.23
CA SER A 9 2.87 -1.69 -10.74
C SER A 9 2.73 -0.63 -9.64
N ILE A 10 2.35 -1.03 -8.42
CA ILE A 10 2.25 -0.11 -7.29
C ILE A 10 3.63 0.27 -6.78
N ILE A 11 4.52 -0.72 -6.59
CA ILE A 11 5.87 -0.48 -6.07
C ILE A 11 6.67 0.39 -7.05
N ASP A 12 6.55 0.10 -8.34
CA ASP A 12 7.21 0.89 -9.39
C ASP A 12 6.71 2.34 -9.41
N TYR A 13 5.43 2.57 -9.11
CA TYR A 13 4.90 3.93 -9.02
C TYR A 13 5.45 4.72 -7.83
N PHE A 14 5.46 4.13 -6.63
CA PHE A 14 6.05 4.79 -5.47
C PHE A 14 7.53 5.14 -5.71
N ARG A 15 8.25 4.28 -6.43
CA ARG A 15 9.63 4.56 -6.84
C ARG A 15 9.73 5.63 -7.93
N SER A 16 8.81 5.70 -8.88
CA SER A 16 8.87 6.65 -9.99
C SER A 16 8.60 8.10 -9.57
N GLU A 17 7.76 8.29 -8.55
CA GLU A 17 7.45 9.62 -8.02
C GLU A 17 8.59 10.22 -7.16
N GLY A 18 9.58 9.40 -6.80
CA GLY A 18 10.81 9.85 -6.12
C GLY A 18 10.52 10.57 -4.81
N ASP A 19 11.09 11.77 -4.65
CA ASP A 19 10.99 12.55 -3.41
C ASP A 19 9.57 13.03 -3.10
N LEU A 20 8.65 13.05 -4.07
CA LEU A 20 7.27 13.50 -3.86
C LEU A 20 6.46 12.56 -2.96
N LEU A 21 6.78 11.27 -3.00
CA LEU A 21 6.14 10.22 -2.20
C LEU A 21 7.12 9.56 -1.23
N ALA A 22 8.18 10.27 -0.82
CA ALA A 22 9.20 9.71 0.07
C ALA A 22 8.61 9.10 1.37
N PRO A 23 7.72 9.78 2.13
CA PRO A 23 7.21 9.21 3.37
C PRO A 23 6.25 8.03 3.11
N GLU A 24 5.45 8.08 2.05
CA GLU A 24 4.56 6.98 1.68
C GLU A 24 5.36 5.76 1.16
N THR A 25 6.46 5.99 0.46
CA THR A 25 7.36 4.93 -0.04
C THR A 25 8.07 4.22 1.12
N GLU A 26 8.53 4.97 2.11
CA GLU A 26 9.13 4.40 3.32
C GLU A 26 8.11 3.57 4.10
N LEU A 27 6.91 4.12 4.29
CA LEU A 27 5.79 3.44 4.95
C LEU A 27 5.43 2.14 4.20
N LEU A 28 5.22 2.20 2.89
CA LEU A 28 4.87 1.03 2.09
C LEU A 28 5.96 -0.06 2.18
N GLY A 29 7.23 0.35 2.20
CA GLY A 29 8.34 -0.58 2.43
C GLY A 29 8.26 -1.28 3.78
N ALA A 30 7.86 -0.57 4.85
CA ALA A 30 7.63 -1.16 6.17
C ALA A 30 6.46 -2.15 6.15
N VAL A 31 5.31 -1.73 5.62
CA VAL A 31 4.10 -2.56 5.48
C VAL A 31 4.39 -3.87 4.73
N ILE A 32 5.13 -3.79 3.61
CA ILE A 32 5.51 -4.97 2.83
C ILE A 32 6.35 -5.93 3.67
N ARG A 33 7.34 -5.43 4.41
CA ARG A 33 8.20 -6.28 5.26
C ARG A 33 7.38 -6.99 6.34
N ASP A 34 6.44 -6.28 6.95
CA ASP A 34 5.60 -6.81 8.02
C ASP A 34 4.64 -7.90 7.47
N ILE A 35 4.04 -7.66 6.30
CA ILE A 35 3.18 -8.65 5.63
C ILE A 35 3.98 -9.89 5.20
N VAL A 36 5.19 -9.71 4.67
CA VAL A 36 6.05 -10.86 4.31
C VAL A 36 6.41 -11.66 5.54
N ALA A 37 6.71 -11.01 6.67
CA ALA A 37 7.06 -11.67 7.92
C ALA A 37 5.88 -12.47 8.52
N ASP A 38 4.64 -11.96 8.39
CA ASP A 38 3.43 -12.60 8.93
C ASP A 38 2.83 -13.66 7.99
N GLN A 39 2.70 -13.34 6.69
CA GLN A 39 1.88 -14.10 5.72
C GLN A 39 2.70 -14.77 4.60
N GLY A 40 3.99 -14.43 4.46
CA GLY A 40 4.87 -14.99 3.42
C GLY A 40 4.60 -14.52 1.99
N ARG A 41 3.48 -13.82 1.74
CA ARG A 41 3.13 -13.24 0.44
C ARG A 41 2.47 -11.88 0.60
N VAL A 42 2.88 -10.93 -0.22
CA VAL A 42 2.26 -9.60 -0.32
C VAL A 42 1.23 -9.61 -1.43
N THR A 43 0.07 -9.02 -1.17
CA THR A 43 -1.00 -8.74 -2.15
C THR A 43 -1.56 -7.35 -1.91
N ASN A 44 -2.17 -6.72 -2.92
CA ASN A 44 -2.82 -5.41 -2.76
C ASN A 44 -3.87 -5.44 -1.63
N LYS A 45 -4.66 -6.53 -1.54
CA LYS A 45 -5.62 -6.74 -0.46
C LYS A 45 -4.97 -6.75 0.92
N ALA A 46 -3.84 -7.45 1.07
CA ALA A 46 -3.10 -7.49 2.34
C ALA A 46 -2.57 -6.10 2.73
N ILE A 47 -2.04 -5.33 1.77
CA ILE A 47 -1.57 -3.96 1.99
C ILE A 47 -2.72 -3.06 2.44
N ILE A 48 -3.86 -3.09 1.73
CA ILE A 48 -5.05 -2.29 2.05
C ILE A 48 -5.54 -2.58 3.47
N LEU A 49 -5.69 -3.87 3.82
CA LEU A 49 -6.16 -4.27 5.16
C LEU A 49 -5.18 -3.84 6.26
N TYR A 50 -3.87 -3.97 6.02
CA TYR A 50 -2.85 -3.50 6.95
C TYR A 50 -2.95 -2.00 7.19
N LEU A 51 -3.03 -1.21 6.12
CA LEU A 51 -3.12 0.25 6.20
C LEU A 51 -4.38 0.71 6.93
N ILE A 52 -5.53 0.03 6.72
CA ILE A 52 -6.77 0.31 7.45
C ILE A 52 -6.59 0.02 8.95
N ALA A 53 -6.04 -1.14 9.31
CA ALA A 53 -5.82 -1.49 10.71
C ALA A 53 -4.89 -0.48 11.41
N GLU A 54 -3.83 -0.06 10.73
CA GLU A 54 -2.89 0.93 11.26
C GLU A 54 -3.54 2.34 11.39
N LEU A 55 -4.42 2.72 10.46
CA LEU A 55 -5.21 3.95 10.56
C LEU A 55 -6.13 3.95 11.79
N GLU A 56 -6.75 2.82 12.12
CA GLU A 56 -7.64 2.69 13.28
C GLU A 56 -6.89 2.74 14.63
N CYS A 57 -5.61 2.38 14.62
CA CYS A 57 -4.75 2.34 15.82
C CYS A 57 -3.85 3.58 15.99
N THR A 58 -3.79 4.48 15.00
CA THR A 58 -2.89 5.65 15.03
C THR A 58 -3.62 6.90 15.52
N SER A 59 -3.06 7.58 16.52
CA SER A 59 -3.55 8.90 17.00
C SER A 59 -2.70 10.08 16.53
N ASP A 60 -1.49 9.82 16.03
CA ASP A 60 -0.61 10.85 15.47
C ASP A 60 -1.17 11.35 14.14
N VAL A 61 -1.57 12.61 14.08
CA VAL A 61 -2.21 13.23 12.92
C VAL A 61 -1.29 13.32 11.69
N ILE A 62 0.02 13.44 11.89
CA ILE A 62 1.02 13.49 10.82
C ILE A 62 1.15 12.09 10.23
N ARG A 63 1.28 11.07 11.08
CA ARG A 63 1.34 9.66 10.63
C ARG A 63 0.05 9.24 9.94
N LEU A 64 -1.11 9.66 10.47
CA LEU A 64 -2.41 9.42 9.85
C LEU A 64 -2.51 10.02 8.45
N ASP A 65 -1.92 11.19 8.20
CA ASP A 65 -1.92 11.80 6.87
C ASP A 65 -1.15 10.95 5.85
N VAL A 66 0.06 10.50 6.20
CA VAL A 66 0.86 9.61 5.36
C VAL A 66 0.16 8.27 5.12
N LEU A 67 -0.45 7.69 6.16
CA LEU A 67 -1.23 6.45 6.04
C LEU A 67 -2.42 6.60 5.10
N ARG A 68 -3.19 7.70 5.21
CA ARG A 68 -4.35 7.96 4.33
C ARG A 68 -3.93 8.13 2.88
N ARG A 69 -2.88 8.91 2.61
CA ARG A 69 -2.35 9.11 1.25
C ARG A 69 -1.82 7.82 0.65
N THR A 70 -1.08 7.03 1.42
CA THR A 70 -0.59 5.72 0.98
C THR A 70 -1.76 4.80 0.62
N LEU A 71 -2.78 4.73 1.48
CA LEU A 71 -3.98 3.93 1.24
C LEU A 71 -4.74 4.41 -0.01
N GLU A 72 -4.90 5.72 -0.18
CA GLU A 72 -5.57 6.31 -1.35
C GLU A 72 -4.87 5.91 -2.66
N ILE A 73 -3.54 6.01 -2.71
CA ILE A 73 -2.75 5.60 -3.89
C ILE A 73 -2.91 4.11 -4.15
N VAL A 74 -2.79 3.28 -3.10
CA VAL A 74 -2.89 1.82 -3.24
C VAL A 74 -4.27 1.40 -3.73
N VAL A 75 -5.34 1.99 -3.18
CA VAL A 75 -6.72 1.72 -3.61
C VAL A 75 -6.94 2.23 -5.03
N GLY A 76 -6.54 3.46 -5.36
CA GLY A 76 -6.72 4.05 -6.69
C GLY A 76 -5.96 3.34 -7.81
N ARG A 77 -4.96 2.50 -7.46
CA ARG A 77 -4.19 1.67 -8.40
C ARG A 77 -4.55 0.20 -8.36
N THR A 78 -5.33 -0.23 -7.37
CA THR A 78 -5.87 -1.58 -7.35
C THR A 78 -7.05 -1.60 -8.31
N PRO A 79 -7.03 -2.41 -9.38
CA PRO A 79 -8.18 -2.52 -10.25
C PRO A 79 -9.37 -2.91 -9.40
N ASP A 80 -10.45 -2.12 -9.50
CA ASP A 80 -11.69 -2.44 -8.85
C ASP A 80 -12.14 -3.81 -9.39
N ASP A 81 -12.56 -4.74 -8.52
CA ASP A 81 -13.28 -5.93 -8.93
C ASP A 81 -14.69 -5.48 -9.39
N SER A 82 -14.74 -4.67 -10.44
CA SER A 82 -15.93 -4.44 -11.24
C SER A 82 -16.09 -5.67 -12.13
N ASP A 83 -16.44 -6.81 -11.55
CA ASP A 83 -17.13 -7.87 -12.29
C ASP A 83 -18.42 -7.24 -12.85
N ILE A 84 -18.35 -6.78 -14.10
CA ILE A 84 -19.48 -6.57 -15.00
C ILE A 84 -19.22 -7.39 -16.26
#